data_AF-A0A1B0ZTP4-F1
#
_entry.id   AF-A0A1B0ZTP4-F1
#
_cell.length_a   1.000
_cell.length_b   1.000
_cell.length_c   1.000
_cell.angle_alpha   90.00
_cell.angle_beta   90.00
_cell.angle_gamma   90.00
#
_symmetry.space_group_name_H-M   'P 1'
#
loop_
_entity.id
_entity.type
_entity.pdbx_description
1 polymer ?
#
loop_
_entity_poly.entity_id
_entity_poly.type
_entity_poly.pdbx_seq_one_letter_code
_entity_poly.pdbx_strand_id
1 'polypeptide(L)'
;MLYATLRVSTVAKKMTAPILKPRQEMEKTMSDYNFAYLDEQTKRMIRRAILKGLAVPGYQVPFASREMPMPYGWGTGGVQVSAATLTPEDTFKVIDQGADDTTNAVSIRKFFERTAGVATTEETEKASVIQTRHRIPEAELSEDQILVYQVPIPEPLRFLEPRETETRKMHALQEYGLMHVKLYEDISQHGAIATSYAYPVKVSDRYVMDPSPIPKFDNPKMEMAAIQLFGAGREQRIYAVPPYTKVVSLDFEDYPFEASKADHPCDLCAAEDSYLDEVILDDAGNRMFVCSDTDYCRSRREAGHVGRLGEEAAA
;
A
#
# COMPACT_ATOMS: atom_id res chain seq x y z
N MET A 1 13.11 17.03 -14.97
CA MET A 1 14.22 16.15 -14.53
C MET A 1 15.06 16.72 -13.39
N LEU A 2 15.39 18.03 -13.34
CA LEU A 2 16.13 18.64 -12.22
C LEU A 2 15.32 18.83 -10.91
N TYR A 3 13.99 18.89 -10.97
CA TYR A 3 13.13 19.11 -9.80
C TYR A 3 12.84 17.84 -8.98
N ALA A 4 12.90 16.66 -9.60
CA ALA A 4 12.72 15.38 -8.91
C ALA A 4 13.93 15.02 -8.01
N THR A 5 15.12 15.47 -8.36
CA THR A 5 16.38 15.16 -7.67
C THR A 5 16.48 15.78 -6.27
N LEU A 6 15.78 16.89 -6.01
CA LEU A 6 15.79 17.59 -4.71
C LEU A 6 14.80 17.00 -3.69
N ARG A 7 13.79 16.22 -4.13
CA ARG A 7 12.68 15.75 -3.27
C ARG A 7 12.72 14.27 -2.89
N VAL A 8 13.60 13.49 -3.51
CA VAL A 8 14.07 12.19 -2.97
C VAL A 8 14.80 12.38 -1.61
N SER A 9 15.00 13.63 -1.14
CA SER A 9 15.80 13.96 0.03
C SER A 9 15.30 13.38 1.36
N THR A 10 14.01 13.16 1.59
CA THR A 10 13.52 12.65 2.90
C THR A 10 13.85 11.15 3.07
N VAL A 11 13.56 10.35 2.04
CA VAL A 11 13.95 8.93 2.02
C VAL A 11 15.44 8.75 1.77
N ALA A 12 16.08 9.57 0.94
CA ALA A 12 17.54 9.56 0.83
C ALA A 12 18.17 9.88 2.19
N LYS A 13 17.73 10.93 2.91
CA LYS A 13 18.20 11.23 4.27
C LYS A 13 17.95 10.07 5.21
N LYS A 14 16.77 9.43 5.24
CA LYS A 14 16.53 8.22 6.06
C LYS A 14 17.42 7.03 5.65
N MET A 15 17.69 6.85 4.36
CA MET A 15 18.50 5.75 3.82
C MET A 15 20.01 5.99 3.85
N THR A 16 20.45 7.25 3.97
CA THR A 16 21.86 7.67 4.02
C THR A 16 22.28 8.28 5.36
N ALA A 17 21.37 8.46 6.32
CA ALA A 17 21.70 9.01 7.64
C ALA A 17 22.77 8.15 8.34
N PRO A 18 23.77 8.77 8.98
CA PRO A 18 24.75 8.04 9.77
C PRO A 18 24.07 7.36 10.95
N ILE A 19 24.47 6.12 11.19
CA ILE A 19 23.98 5.26 12.28
C ILE A 19 24.31 5.95 13.60
N LEU A 20 23.31 6.53 14.26
CA LEU A 20 23.46 7.11 15.59
C LEU A 20 23.98 6.02 16.54
N LYS A 21 25.08 6.34 17.25
CA LYS A 21 25.55 5.53 18.37
C LYS A 21 24.43 5.44 19.42
N PRO A 22 24.24 4.28 20.07
CA PRO A 22 23.16 4.12 21.03
C PRO A 22 23.32 5.14 22.15
N ARG A 23 22.29 5.98 22.32
CA ARG A 23 22.14 6.86 23.47
C ARG A 23 21.98 5.96 24.70
N GLN A 24 22.88 6.10 25.66
CA GLN A 24 22.75 5.44 26.95
C GLN A 24 21.58 6.06 27.71
N GLU A 25 20.81 5.19 28.39
CA GLU A 25 19.78 5.46 29.40
C GLU A 25 18.34 5.75 28.90
N MET A 26 17.63 4.65 28.62
CA MET A 26 16.21 4.48 28.98
C MET A 26 16.00 2.99 29.28
N GLU A 27 15.22 2.67 30.32
CA GLU A 27 15.04 1.33 30.88
C GLU A 27 14.77 0.27 29.80
N LYS A 28 15.70 -0.69 29.74
CA LYS A 28 15.77 -1.78 28.78
C LYS A 28 14.67 -2.82 29.03
N THR A 29 13.55 -2.72 28.32
CA THR A 29 12.97 -3.93 27.71
C THR A 29 13.78 -4.23 26.45
N MET A 30 14.96 -4.83 26.61
CA MET A 30 15.73 -5.30 25.45
C MET A 30 14.95 -6.41 24.77
N SER A 31 14.50 -6.13 23.55
CA SER A 31 14.39 -7.17 22.54
C SER A 31 15.80 -7.71 22.27
N ASP A 32 15.99 -9.04 22.33
CA ASP A 32 17.23 -9.72 21.90
C ASP A 32 17.49 -9.59 20.39
N TYR A 33 16.57 -8.99 19.63
CA TYR A 33 16.65 -8.77 18.19
C TYR A 33 17.21 -7.38 17.85
N ASN A 34 17.82 -7.26 16.65
CA ASN A 34 18.19 -5.98 16.09
C ASN A 34 16.94 -5.07 15.92
N PHE A 35 17.12 -3.75 15.90
CA PHE A 35 16.01 -2.81 15.69
C PHE A 35 15.18 -3.22 14.46
N ALA A 36 13.86 -3.33 14.60
CA ALA A 36 12.98 -3.78 13.53
C ALA A 36 13.33 -5.17 12.97
N TYR A 37 13.86 -6.06 13.83
CA TYR A 37 14.17 -7.48 13.61
C TYR A 37 15.31 -7.79 12.64
N LEU A 38 15.30 -7.22 11.43
CA LEU A 38 16.28 -7.53 10.38
C LEU A 38 17.69 -7.07 10.74
N ASP A 39 18.70 -7.85 10.35
CA ASP A 39 20.10 -7.44 10.43
C ASP A 39 20.42 -6.28 9.46
N GLU A 40 21.51 -5.57 9.72
CA GLU A 40 21.91 -4.40 8.93
C GLU A 40 22.34 -4.73 7.49
N GLN A 41 22.83 -5.95 7.20
CA GLN A 41 23.16 -6.35 5.84
C GLN A 41 21.89 -6.51 5.01
N THR A 42 20.87 -7.15 5.57
CA THR A 42 19.57 -7.36 4.96
C THR A 42 18.88 -6.02 4.72
N LYS A 43 18.83 -5.13 5.72
CA LYS A 43 18.31 -3.75 5.54
C LYS A 43 19.07 -2.98 4.47
N ARG A 44 20.41 -3.04 4.46
CA ARG A 44 21.24 -2.34 3.45
C ARG A 44 20.93 -2.84 2.04
N MET A 45 20.65 -4.13 1.86
CA MET A 45 20.25 -4.71 0.58
C MET A 45 18.86 -4.23 0.15
N ILE A 46 17.87 -4.27 1.05
CA ILE A 46 16.52 -3.78 0.80
C ILE A 46 16.53 -2.28 0.44
N ARG A 47 17.27 -1.46 1.19
CA ARG A 47 17.43 -0.01 0.91
C ARG A 47 17.98 0.25 -0.49
N ARG A 48 18.95 -0.54 -0.97
CA ARG A 48 19.46 -0.43 -2.35
C ARG A 48 18.38 -0.78 -3.38
N ALA A 49 17.56 -1.81 -3.12
CA ALA A 49 16.46 -2.18 -3.99
C ALA A 49 15.39 -1.07 -4.03
N ILE A 50 15.05 -0.47 -2.88
CA ILE A 50 14.11 0.66 -2.81
C ILE A 50 14.63 1.86 -3.61
N LEU A 51 15.90 2.26 -3.40
CA LEU A 51 16.50 3.36 -4.17
C LEU A 51 16.48 3.09 -5.68
N LYS A 52 16.66 1.84 -6.10
CA LYS A 52 16.53 1.45 -7.51
C LYS A 52 15.08 1.52 -8.00
N GLY A 53 14.11 1.11 -7.20
CA GLY A 53 12.69 1.22 -7.52
C GLY A 53 12.24 2.67 -7.66
N LEU A 54 12.70 3.56 -6.76
CA LEU A 54 12.43 4.99 -6.86
C LEU A 54 13.06 5.64 -8.10
N ALA A 55 14.24 5.19 -8.50
CA ALA A 55 14.92 5.67 -9.70
C ALA A 55 14.33 5.11 -11.01
N VAL A 56 13.59 4.01 -10.94
CA VAL A 56 12.95 3.34 -12.09
C VAL A 56 11.50 3.02 -11.72
N PRO A 57 10.60 4.03 -11.68
CA PRO A 57 9.23 3.87 -11.16
C PRO A 57 8.46 2.77 -11.89
N GLY A 58 7.77 1.92 -11.13
CA GLY A 58 7.01 0.78 -11.65
C GLY A 58 7.83 -0.45 -12.06
N TYR A 59 9.17 -0.40 -12.03
CA TYR A 59 10.00 -1.58 -12.29
C TYR A 59 10.12 -2.49 -11.06
N GLN A 60 9.88 -3.78 -11.27
CA GLN A 60 9.98 -4.83 -10.26
C GLN A 60 11.46 -5.20 -9.99
N VAL A 61 12.10 -4.53 -9.02
CA VAL A 61 13.49 -4.79 -8.63
C VAL A 61 13.61 -6.11 -7.87
N PRO A 62 14.44 -7.07 -8.33
CA PRO A 62 14.70 -8.28 -7.56
C PRO A 62 15.44 -7.99 -6.26
N PHE A 63 15.04 -8.64 -5.17
CA PHE A 63 15.74 -8.56 -3.89
C PHE A 63 15.80 -9.93 -3.20
N ALA A 64 16.81 -10.15 -2.36
CA ALA A 64 16.94 -11.42 -1.65
C ALA A 64 16.09 -11.43 -0.39
N SER A 65 14.80 -11.75 -0.53
CA SER A 65 13.87 -11.89 0.61
C SER A 65 14.40 -12.87 1.64
N ARG A 66 14.17 -12.56 2.91
CA ARG A 66 14.40 -13.45 4.05
C ARG A 66 13.09 -14.03 4.56
N GLU A 67 13.22 -15.17 5.24
CA GLU A 67 12.13 -15.72 6.02
C GLU A 67 11.85 -14.79 7.20
N MET A 68 10.57 -14.56 7.48
CA MET A 68 10.09 -13.70 8.55
C MET A 68 9.31 -14.56 9.55
N PRO A 69 9.10 -14.11 10.80
CA PRO A 69 8.28 -14.82 11.80
C PRO A 69 6.77 -14.69 11.50
N MET A 70 6.41 -14.72 10.22
CA MET A 70 5.05 -14.68 9.67
C MET A 70 5.06 -15.56 8.41
N PRO A 71 4.03 -16.38 8.16
CA PRO A 71 4.01 -17.26 6.98
C PRO A 71 4.10 -16.47 5.67
N TYR A 72 4.68 -17.06 4.62
CA TYR A 72 4.60 -16.47 3.28
C TYR A 72 3.14 -16.24 2.87
N GLY A 73 2.88 -15.11 2.22
CA GLY A 73 1.52 -14.67 1.87
C GLY A 73 0.88 -13.73 2.88
N TRP A 74 1.41 -13.64 4.12
CA TRP A 74 0.93 -12.74 5.17
C TRP A 74 1.72 -11.42 5.21
N GLY A 75 2.02 -10.86 4.03
CA GLY A 75 2.64 -9.54 3.95
C GLY A 75 4.15 -9.46 4.21
N THR A 76 4.89 -10.57 4.18
CA THR A 76 6.32 -10.61 4.53
C THR A 76 7.20 -9.65 3.71
N GLY A 77 6.82 -9.31 2.48
CA GLY A 77 7.50 -8.29 1.69
C GLY A 77 7.30 -6.88 2.24
N GLY A 78 6.06 -6.50 2.56
CA GLY A 78 5.75 -5.24 3.22
C GLY A 78 6.45 -5.11 4.57
N VAL A 79 6.46 -6.17 5.38
CA VAL A 79 7.17 -6.17 6.68
C VAL A 79 8.68 -5.94 6.50
N GLN A 80 9.31 -6.59 5.53
CA GLN A 80 10.74 -6.38 5.26
C GLN A 80 11.05 -4.96 4.77
N VAL A 81 10.19 -4.39 3.92
CA VAL A 81 10.31 -3.00 3.46
C VAL A 81 10.16 -2.05 4.64
N SER A 82 9.11 -2.19 5.46
CA SER A 82 8.88 -1.39 6.67
C SER A 82 10.07 -1.46 7.64
N ALA A 83 10.59 -2.66 7.89
CA ALA A 83 11.76 -2.86 8.76
C ALA A 83 13.03 -2.16 8.25
N ALA A 84 13.17 -2.00 6.93
CA ALA A 84 14.29 -1.30 6.32
C ALA A 84 14.09 0.22 6.24
N THR A 85 12.85 0.72 6.30
CA THR A 85 12.51 2.14 6.20
C THR A 85 12.34 2.83 7.54
N LEU A 86 11.89 2.12 8.57
CA LEU A 86 11.64 2.68 9.90
C LEU A 86 12.91 3.22 10.56
N THR A 87 12.71 4.29 11.32
CA THR A 87 13.66 4.91 12.26
C THR A 87 13.03 4.99 13.65
N PRO A 88 13.82 5.13 14.74
CA PRO A 88 13.27 5.17 16.11
C PRO A 88 12.26 6.29 16.36
N GLU A 89 12.34 7.39 15.60
CA GLU A 89 11.48 8.56 15.73
C GLU A 89 10.18 8.46 14.92
N ASP A 90 10.00 7.37 14.15
CA ASP A 90 8.81 7.19 13.32
C ASP A 90 7.55 6.85 14.14
N THR A 91 6.40 7.31 13.64
CA THR A 91 5.09 6.88 14.09
C THR A 91 4.49 5.96 13.03
N PHE A 92 4.17 4.73 13.41
CA PHE A 92 3.82 3.65 12.50
C PHE A 92 2.33 3.32 12.55
N LYS A 93 1.67 3.34 11.40
CA LYS A 93 0.28 2.88 11.21
C LYS A 93 0.27 1.59 10.39
N VAL A 94 -0.60 0.66 10.73
CA VAL A 94 -0.77 -0.59 9.98
C VAL A 94 -2.24 -0.85 9.75
N ILE A 95 -2.62 -1.04 8.49
CA ILE A 95 -3.99 -1.36 8.08
C ILE A 95 -4.03 -2.61 7.19
N ASP A 96 -5.11 -3.38 7.30
CA ASP A 96 -5.48 -4.45 6.37
C ASP A 96 -6.98 -4.30 6.10
N GLN A 97 -7.39 -4.36 4.83
CA GLN A 97 -8.75 -4.00 4.41
C GLN A 97 -9.19 -2.59 4.87
N GLY A 98 -8.24 -1.66 5.05
CA GLY A 98 -8.54 -0.29 5.51
C GLY A 98 -8.67 -0.13 7.03
N ALA A 99 -8.67 -1.23 7.78
CA ALA A 99 -8.87 -1.21 9.23
C ALA A 99 -7.60 -1.58 10.02
N ASP A 100 -7.39 -0.88 11.14
CA ASP A 100 -6.24 -1.06 12.04
C ASP A 100 -6.37 -2.27 12.98
N ASP A 101 -7.59 -2.76 13.21
CA ASP A 101 -7.94 -3.78 14.20
C ASP A 101 -8.08 -5.20 13.63
N THR A 102 -7.87 -5.36 12.33
CA THR A 102 -7.81 -6.69 11.69
C THR A 102 -6.68 -7.53 12.28
N THR A 103 -6.86 -8.86 12.26
CA THR A 103 -5.92 -9.81 12.86
C THR A 103 -4.49 -9.65 12.35
N ASN A 104 -4.33 -9.44 11.04
CA ASN A 104 -3.02 -9.25 10.41
C ASN A 104 -2.42 -7.88 10.74
N ALA A 105 -3.21 -6.79 10.70
CA ALA A 105 -2.71 -5.45 11.05
C ALA A 105 -2.23 -5.38 12.51
N VAL A 106 -3.03 -5.92 13.44
CA VAL A 106 -2.67 -6.03 14.87
C VAL A 106 -1.40 -6.85 15.05
N SER A 107 -1.26 -7.97 14.34
CA SER A 107 -0.08 -8.84 14.42
C SER A 107 1.19 -8.12 13.97
N ILE A 108 1.15 -7.45 12.82
CA ILE A 108 2.29 -6.69 12.27
C ILE A 108 2.63 -5.48 13.16
N ARG A 109 1.63 -4.75 13.64
CA ARG A 109 1.82 -3.61 14.54
C ARG A 109 2.52 -4.04 15.83
N LYS A 110 2.00 -5.08 16.50
CA LYS A 110 2.61 -5.64 17.72
C LYS A 110 4.01 -6.18 17.48
N PHE A 111 4.28 -6.73 16.30
CA PHE A 111 5.62 -7.16 15.91
C PHE A 111 6.62 -5.99 15.90
N PHE A 112 6.25 -4.85 15.31
CA PHE A 112 7.12 -3.66 15.30
C PHE A 112 7.17 -2.92 16.63
N GLU A 113 6.08 -2.89 17.41
CA GLU A 113 6.13 -2.40 18.80
C GLU A 113 7.16 -3.20 19.62
N ARG A 114 7.18 -4.52 19.47
CA ARG A 114 8.11 -5.40 20.20
C ARG A 114 9.56 -5.31 19.70
N THR A 115 9.77 -5.20 18.39
CA THR A 115 11.12 -5.32 17.78
C THR A 115 11.78 -3.99 17.47
N ALA A 116 11.01 -2.91 17.36
CA ALA A 116 11.50 -1.57 17.06
C ALA A 116 11.17 -0.55 18.16
N GLY A 117 10.13 -0.77 18.98
CA GLY A 117 9.74 0.18 20.02
C GLY A 117 9.29 1.54 19.48
N VAL A 118 8.84 1.57 18.22
CA VAL A 118 8.34 2.78 17.55
C VAL A 118 6.96 3.16 18.09
N ALA A 119 6.63 4.45 18.05
CA ALA A 119 5.27 4.90 18.35
C ALA A 119 4.31 4.34 17.30
N THR A 120 3.07 4.03 17.70
CA THR A 120 2.02 3.57 16.79
C THR A 120 0.83 4.50 16.84
N THR A 121 0.08 4.56 15.74
CA THR A 121 -1.14 5.37 15.64
C THR A 121 -2.15 4.68 14.74
N GLU A 122 -3.42 5.00 14.97
CA GLU A 122 -4.51 4.67 14.05
C GLU A 122 -4.91 5.89 13.21
N GLU A 123 -4.34 7.07 13.45
CA GLU A 123 -4.65 8.30 12.72
C GLU A 123 -3.70 8.47 11.53
N THR A 124 -4.25 8.51 10.33
CA THR A 124 -3.49 8.57 9.08
C THR A 124 -2.56 9.78 9.02
N GLU A 125 -3.05 10.95 9.44
CA GLU A 125 -2.29 12.20 9.41
C GLU A 125 -1.09 12.22 10.38
N LYS A 126 -1.12 11.40 11.44
CA LYS A 126 -0.05 11.33 12.44
C LYS A 126 1.02 10.28 12.10
N ALA A 127 0.77 9.40 11.14
CA ALA A 127 1.70 8.35 10.76
C ALA A 127 2.81 8.89 9.86
N SER A 128 4.07 8.55 10.11
CA SER A 128 5.18 8.81 9.18
C SER A 128 5.44 7.64 8.23
N VAL A 129 5.09 6.42 8.65
CA VAL A 129 5.11 5.21 7.81
C VAL A 129 3.79 4.47 8.00
N ILE A 130 3.12 4.16 6.90
CA ILE A 130 1.86 3.42 6.88
C ILE A 130 2.11 2.11 6.12
N GLN A 131 1.94 0.97 6.79
CA GLN A 131 1.95 -0.33 6.10
C GLN A 131 0.51 -0.77 5.81
N THR A 132 0.19 -0.97 4.54
CA THR A 132 -1.17 -1.29 4.10
C THR A 132 -1.25 -2.64 3.38
N ARG A 133 -2.40 -3.29 3.53
CA ARG A 133 -2.87 -4.37 2.67
C ARG A 133 -4.25 -4.03 2.12
N HIS A 134 -4.33 -3.94 0.80
CA HIS A 134 -5.55 -3.79 -0.01
C HIS A 134 -6.26 -2.43 0.04
N ARG A 135 -5.73 -1.39 0.72
CA ARG A 135 -6.36 -0.07 0.71
C ARG A 135 -5.36 1.07 0.65
N ILE A 136 -5.75 2.17 0.03
CA ILE A 136 -5.12 3.48 0.25
C ILE A 136 -6.07 4.26 1.17
N PRO A 137 -5.57 4.89 2.26
CA PRO A 137 -6.40 5.72 3.13
C PRO A 137 -7.23 6.75 2.35
N GLU A 138 -8.37 7.14 2.89
CA GLU A 138 -9.20 8.20 2.29
C GLU A 138 -8.54 9.58 2.48
N ALA A 139 -7.83 9.78 3.60
CA ALA A 139 -7.07 11.00 3.86
C ALA A 139 -5.90 11.16 2.86
N GLU A 140 -5.71 12.39 2.37
CA GLU A 140 -4.59 12.71 1.49
C GLU A 140 -3.25 12.55 2.22
N LEU A 141 -2.29 11.86 1.58
CA LEU A 141 -0.97 11.64 2.17
C LEU A 141 0.01 12.74 1.79
N SER A 142 0.84 13.15 2.75
CA SER A 142 1.82 14.24 2.62
C SER A 142 3.23 13.78 2.18
N GLU A 143 4.10 14.74 1.82
CA GLU A 143 5.48 14.48 1.37
C GLU A 143 6.37 13.77 2.40
N ASP A 144 6.02 13.87 3.69
CA ASP A 144 6.80 13.27 4.79
C ASP A 144 6.38 11.83 5.10
N GLN A 145 5.34 11.32 4.44
CA GLN A 145 4.80 9.99 4.66
C GLN A 145 5.32 8.97 3.64
N ILE A 146 5.43 7.72 4.11
CA ILE A 146 5.75 6.55 3.29
C ILE A 146 4.61 5.54 3.40
N LEU A 147 4.01 5.17 2.27
CA LEU A 147 3.00 4.13 2.18
C LEU A 147 3.64 2.83 1.66
N VAL A 148 3.59 1.77 2.46
CA VAL A 148 4.20 0.47 2.19
C VAL A 148 3.12 -0.58 1.91
N TYR A 149 3.01 -1.04 0.67
CA TYR A 149 2.03 -2.00 0.20
C TYR A 149 2.51 -3.45 0.36
N GLN A 150 1.64 -4.30 0.87
CA GLN A 150 1.80 -5.75 0.86
C GLN A 150 1.34 -6.32 -0.49
N VAL A 151 2.26 -6.98 -1.21
CA VAL A 151 2.00 -7.45 -2.57
C VAL A 151 2.10 -8.98 -2.66
N PRO A 152 1.03 -9.69 -3.06
CA PRO A 152 1.07 -11.14 -3.25
C PRO A 152 1.68 -11.54 -4.61
N ILE A 153 1.35 -10.79 -5.67
CA ILE A 153 1.80 -11.00 -7.05
C ILE A 153 2.23 -9.62 -7.59
N PRO A 154 3.53 -9.38 -7.83
CA PRO A 154 4.02 -8.08 -8.29
C PRO A 154 3.96 -7.90 -9.81
N GLU A 155 3.69 -8.98 -10.54
CA GLU A 155 3.79 -9.04 -11.99
C GLU A 155 2.38 -8.86 -12.59
N PRO A 156 2.05 -7.70 -13.17
CA PRO A 156 0.71 -7.43 -13.72
C PRO A 156 0.36 -8.36 -14.89
N LEU A 157 1.34 -8.91 -15.60
CA LEU A 157 1.12 -9.84 -16.71
C LEU A 157 1.00 -11.30 -16.24
N ARG A 158 1.08 -11.61 -14.93
CA ARG A 158 1.25 -12.99 -14.43
C ARG A 158 0.13 -13.94 -14.86
N PHE A 159 -1.10 -13.45 -14.93
CA PHE A 159 -2.26 -14.26 -15.32
C PHE A 159 -2.37 -14.46 -16.84
N LEU A 160 -1.60 -13.70 -17.62
CA LEU A 160 -1.53 -13.79 -19.08
C LEU A 160 -0.31 -14.59 -19.53
N GLU A 161 0.83 -14.39 -18.86
CA GLU A 161 2.06 -15.14 -19.06
C GLU A 161 2.63 -15.56 -17.69
N PRO A 162 2.54 -16.85 -17.33
CA PRO A 162 2.98 -17.33 -16.02
C PRO A 162 4.51 -17.35 -15.86
N ARG A 163 5.31 -17.27 -16.93
CA ARG A 163 6.77 -17.39 -16.88
C ARG A 163 7.43 -16.03 -16.63
N GLU A 164 8.23 -15.98 -15.57
CA GLU A 164 9.04 -14.79 -15.22
C GLU A 164 10.09 -14.44 -16.29
N THR A 165 10.63 -15.46 -16.99
CA THR A 165 11.60 -15.25 -18.06
C THR A 165 11.01 -14.50 -19.26
N GLU A 166 9.72 -14.68 -19.53
CA GLU A 166 9.03 -14.04 -20.65
C GLU A 166 8.50 -12.67 -20.26
N THR A 167 7.76 -12.56 -19.14
CA THR A 167 7.28 -11.28 -18.60
C THR A 167 8.40 -10.26 -18.39
N ARG A 168 9.59 -10.68 -17.94
CA ARG A 168 10.77 -9.80 -17.85
C ARG A 168 11.18 -9.23 -19.20
N LYS A 169 11.14 -10.01 -20.29
CA LYS A 169 11.44 -9.52 -21.65
C LYS A 169 10.38 -8.53 -22.12
N MET A 170 9.11 -8.83 -21.86
CA MET A 170 8.00 -7.95 -22.20
C MET A 170 8.16 -6.57 -21.53
N HIS A 171 8.52 -6.54 -20.23
CA HIS A 171 8.84 -5.30 -19.52
C HIS A 171 10.07 -4.57 -20.10
N ALA A 172 11.09 -5.31 -20.52
CA ALA A 172 12.30 -4.73 -21.12
C ALA A 172 12.01 -4.08 -22.49
N LEU A 173 11.13 -4.69 -23.29
CA LEU A 173 10.76 -4.28 -24.64
C LEU A 173 9.49 -3.41 -24.70
N GLN A 174 8.83 -3.16 -23.57
CA GLN A 174 7.57 -2.43 -23.48
C GLN A 174 6.41 -3.11 -24.24
N GLU A 175 6.39 -4.44 -24.27
CA GLU A 175 5.38 -5.25 -24.97
C GLU A 175 4.13 -5.47 -24.09
N TYR A 176 3.35 -4.41 -23.86
CA TYR A 176 2.12 -4.46 -23.04
C TYR A 176 0.83 -4.67 -23.84
N GLY A 177 0.93 -5.02 -25.12
CA GLY A 177 -0.23 -5.27 -25.97
C GLY A 177 -1.15 -6.36 -25.41
N LEU A 178 -0.57 -7.40 -24.81
CA LEU A 178 -1.32 -8.53 -24.22
C LEU A 178 -2.27 -8.08 -23.10
N MET A 179 -1.88 -7.07 -22.31
CA MET A 179 -2.76 -6.52 -21.28
C MET A 179 -3.97 -5.79 -21.89
N HIS A 180 -3.76 -5.05 -22.99
CA HIS A 180 -4.88 -4.39 -23.69
C HIS A 180 -5.83 -5.43 -24.29
N VAL A 181 -5.31 -6.52 -24.86
CA VAL A 181 -6.15 -7.62 -25.36
C VAL A 181 -7.03 -8.18 -24.25
N LYS A 182 -6.46 -8.47 -23.07
CA LYS A 182 -7.21 -8.94 -21.90
C LYS A 182 -8.35 -8.00 -21.53
N LEU A 183 -8.05 -6.70 -21.39
CA LEU A 183 -9.05 -5.71 -21.00
C LEU A 183 -10.19 -5.60 -22.03
N TYR A 184 -9.87 -5.73 -23.32
CA TYR A 184 -10.87 -5.71 -24.38
C TYR A 184 -11.71 -7.00 -24.46
N GLU A 185 -11.12 -8.15 -24.11
CA GLU A 185 -11.85 -9.40 -23.95
C GLU A 185 -12.92 -9.31 -22.85
N ASP A 186 -12.58 -8.71 -21.69
CA ASP A 186 -13.57 -8.46 -20.62
C ASP A 186 -14.74 -7.61 -21.14
N ILE A 187 -14.44 -6.50 -21.85
CA ILE A 187 -15.46 -5.62 -22.45
C ILE A 187 -16.34 -6.38 -23.43
N SER A 188 -15.74 -7.21 -24.28
CA SER A 188 -16.47 -7.96 -25.31
C SER A 188 -17.39 -9.03 -24.71
N GLN A 189 -17.02 -9.61 -23.56
CA GLN A 189 -17.82 -10.65 -22.89
C GLN A 189 -18.86 -10.09 -21.92
N HIS A 190 -18.57 -8.98 -21.25
CA HIS A 190 -19.35 -8.48 -20.11
C HIS A 190 -19.90 -7.07 -20.30
N GLY A 191 -19.52 -6.37 -21.38
CA GLY A 191 -19.88 -4.97 -21.63
C GLY A 191 -19.08 -3.97 -20.79
N ALA A 192 -18.24 -4.44 -19.88
CA ALA A 192 -17.39 -3.63 -19.01
C ALA A 192 -16.12 -4.42 -18.63
N ILE A 193 -15.10 -3.72 -18.15
CA ILE A 193 -13.89 -4.37 -17.64
C ILE A 193 -14.20 -5.06 -16.31
N ALA A 194 -13.96 -6.38 -16.22
CA ALA A 194 -14.31 -7.20 -15.08
C ALA A 194 -13.31 -7.09 -13.90
N THR A 195 -12.15 -6.47 -14.15
CA THR A 195 -11.08 -6.31 -13.14
C THR A 195 -11.50 -5.29 -12.08
N SER A 196 -11.78 -5.74 -10.85
CA SER A 196 -12.28 -4.90 -9.76
C SER A 196 -11.22 -4.45 -8.75
N TYR A 197 -10.08 -5.16 -8.67
CA TYR A 197 -8.93 -4.86 -7.82
C TYR A 197 -7.63 -5.27 -8.53
N ALA A 198 -6.47 -4.85 -8.00
CA ALA A 198 -5.16 -5.05 -8.65
C ALA A 198 -5.18 -4.57 -10.11
N TYR A 199 -5.89 -3.46 -10.36
CA TYR A 199 -6.15 -2.98 -11.70
C TYR A 199 -4.88 -2.36 -12.30
N PRO A 200 -4.38 -2.83 -13.45
CA PRO A 200 -3.07 -2.44 -13.96
C PRO A 200 -2.98 -0.94 -14.25
N VAL A 201 -1.88 -0.33 -13.81
CA VAL A 201 -1.59 1.10 -14.01
C VAL A 201 -0.32 1.28 -14.83
N LYS A 202 -0.26 2.32 -15.65
CA LYS A 202 0.93 2.79 -16.34
C LYS A 202 1.59 3.90 -15.51
N VAL A 203 2.79 3.65 -15.03
CA VAL A 203 3.58 4.55 -14.17
C VAL A 203 4.62 5.28 -15.00
N SER A 204 4.71 6.60 -14.83
CA SER A 204 5.69 7.46 -15.51
C SER A 204 5.69 7.26 -17.04
N ASP A 205 4.50 7.04 -17.61
CA ASP A 205 4.26 6.78 -19.04
C ASP A 205 5.06 5.59 -19.63
N ARG A 206 5.59 4.70 -18.79
CA ARG A 206 6.49 3.63 -19.25
C ARG A 206 6.14 2.25 -18.71
N TYR A 207 6.22 2.01 -17.41
CA TYR A 207 5.98 0.65 -16.88
C TYR A 207 4.51 0.41 -16.61
N VAL A 208 3.98 -0.71 -17.10
CA VAL A 208 2.74 -1.26 -16.53
C VAL A 208 3.10 -1.93 -15.20
N MET A 209 2.34 -1.64 -14.16
CA MET A 209 2.60 -2.03 -12.78
C MET A 209 1.33 -2.59 -12.14
N ASP A 210 1.49 -3.62 -11.31
CA ASP A 210 0.44 -4.08 -10.39
C ASP A 210 0.40 -3.14 -9.16
N PRO A 211 -0.70 -2.43 -8.88
CA PRO A 211 -0.79 -1.49 -7.76
C PRO A 211 -1.02 -2.17 -6.41
N SER A 212 -0.73 -3.47 -6.28
CA SER A 212 -1.20 -4.38 -5.24
C SER A 212 -2.73 -4.60 -5.31
N PRO A 213 -3.30 -5.53 -4.52
CA PRO A 213 -4.75 -5.79 -4.52
C PRO A 213 -5.61 -4.70 -3.87
N ILE A 214 -5.28 -3.42 -4.12
CA ILE A 214 -6.20 -2.32 -3.85
C ILE A 214 -7.40 -2.39 -4.80
N PRO A 215 -8.60 -1.98 -4.37
CA PRO A 215 -9.74 -1.85 -5.27
C PRO A 215 -9.40 -0.82 -6.35
N LYS A 216 -9.96 -0.97 -7.55
CA LYS A 216 -9.77 0.03 -8.62
C LYS A 216 -10.23 1.44 -8.19
N PHE A 217 -11.13 1.51 -7.21
CA PHE A 217 -11.51 2.75 -6.53
C PHE A 217 -10.32 3.58 -6.03
N ASP A 218 -9.27 2.92 -5.52
CA ASP A 218 -8.11 3.58 -4.94
C ASP A 218 -7.06 4.00 -5.99
N ASN A 219 -7.11 3.46 -7.23
CA ASN A 219 -6.12 3.77 -8.27
C ASN A 219 -5.92 5.28 -8.53
N PRO A 220 -6.96 6.13 -8.61
CA PRO A 220 -6.78 7.57 -8.82
C PRO A 220 -5.96 8.27 -7.73
N LYS A 221 -5.93 7.72 -6.51
CA LYS A 221 -5.16 8.28 -5.39
C LYS A 221 -3.65 8.05 -5.54
N MET A 222 -3.21 7.18 -6.44
CA MET A 222 -1.78 6.83 -6.59
C MET A 222 -0.92 7.98 -7.10
N GLU A 223 -1.50 9.02 -7.68
CA GLU A 223 -0.81 10.29 -7.91
C GLU A 223 -0.90 11.14 -6.62
N MET A 224 0.03 10.92 -5.70
CA MET A 224 0.05 11.53 -4.36
C MET A 224 1.41 12.14 -4.00
N ALA A 225 1.46 12.90 -2.91
CA ALA A 225 2.69 13.51 -2.40
C ALA A 225 3.58 12.51 -1.63
N ALA A 226 3.02 11.42 -1.10
CA ALA A 226 3.77 10.42 -0.35
C ALA A 226 4.58 9.47 -1.27
N ILE A 227 5.64 8.89 -0.69
CA ILE A 227 6.38 7.79 -1.34
C ILE A 227 5.59 6.50 -1.19
N GLN A 228 5.41 5.78 -2.30
CA GLN A 228 4.76 4.48 -2.32
C GLN A 228 5.78 3.38 -2.57
N LEU A 229 5.87 2.40 -1.67
CA LEU A 229 6.79 1.26 -1.73
C LEU A 229 6.01 -0.04 -1.73
N PHE A 230 6.34 -0.95 -2.64
CA PHE A 230 5.59 -2.18 -2.84
C PHE A 230 6.50 -3.38 -2.55
N GLY A 231 6.11 -4.22 -1.59
CA GLY A 231 6.91 -5.36 -1.14
C GLY A 231 6.26 -6.70 -1.41
N ALA A 232 6.82 -7.46 -2.37
CA ALA A 232 6.44 -8.84 -2.65
C ALA A 232 7.50 -9.83 -2.15
N GLY A 233 7.34 -10.31 -0.92
CA GLY A 233 8.35 -11.15 -0.25
C GLY A 233 8.52 -12.52 -0.90
N ARG A 234 7.40 -13.22 -1.12
CA ARG A 234 7.38 -14.57 -1.75
C ARG A 234 7.94 -14.55 -3.18
N GLU A 235 7.60 -13.51 -3.93
CA GLU A 235 8.03 -13.32 -5.32
C GLU A 235 9.37 -12.58 -5.44
N GLN A 236 9.96 -12.18 -4.30
CA GLN A 236 11.27 -11.53 -4.23
C GLN A 236 11.37 -10.25 -5.09
N ARG A 237 10.35 -9.39 -5.04
CA ARG A 237 10.33 -8.09 -5.75
C ARG A 237 10.04 -6.93 -4.82
N ILE A 238 10.71 -5.80 -5.07
CA ILE A 238 10.40 -4.48 -4.53
C ILE A 238 10.25 -3.51 -5.69
N TYR A 239 9.24 -2.66 -5.66
CA TYR A 239 9.05 -1.58 -6.62
C TYR A 239 8.51 -0.34 -5.92
N ALA A 240 8.49 0.79 -6.60
CA ALA A 240 8.12 2.06 -5.98
C ALA A 240 7.49 3.03 -6.99
N VAL A 241 6.72 3.97 -6.44
CA VAL A 241 6.23 5.16 -7.13
C VAL A 241 6.69 6.38 -6.31
N PRO A 242 7.57 7.24 -6.86
CA PRO A 242 7.96 8.49 -6.20
C PRO A 242 6.79 9.48 -6.06
N PRO A 243 6.92 10.50 -5.19
CA PRO A 243 5.95 11.59 -5.07
C PRO A 243 5.64 12.24 -6.41
N TYR A 244 4.39 12.65 -6.62
CA TYR A 244 3.93 13.38 -7.81
C TYR A 244 4.27 12.68 -9.13
N THR A 245 4.34 11.35 -9.10
CA THR A 245 4.54 10.55 -10.31
C THR A 245 3.20 10.28 -10.94
N LYS A 246 3.10 10.54 -12.24
CA LYS A 246 1.91 10.21 -13.03
C LYS A 246 1.64 8.70 -13.01
N VAL A 247 0.45 8.33 -12.57
CA VAL A 247 -0.06 6.95 -12.54
C VAL A 247 -1.42 6.92 -13.21
N VAL A 248 -1.54 6.19 -14.32
CA VAL A 248 -2.77 6.14 -15.12
C VAL A 248 -3.25 4.69 -15.22
N SER A 249 -4.45 4.38 -14.75
CA SER A 249 -5.10 3.09 -15.02
C SER A 249 -5.21 2.83 -16.52
N LEU A 250 -4.93 1.60 -16.95
CA LEU A 250 -5.10 1.25 -18.37
C LEU A 250 -6.58 1.25 -18.77
N ASP A 251 -6.91 1.92 -19.85
CA ASP A 251 -8.28 2.01 -20.39
C ASP A 251 -8.27 2.16 -21.92
N PHE A 252 -9.43 2.45 -22.50
CA PHE A 252 -9.58 2.76 -23.91
C PHE A 252 -10.34 4.08 -24.07
N GLU A 253 -10.19 4.76 -25.22
CA GLU A 253 -10.92 6.00 -25.50
C GLU A 253 -12.44 5.80 -25.43
N ASP A 254 -12.94 4.67 -25.96
CA ASP A 254 -14.37 4.32 -25.95
C ASP A 254 -14.83 3.67 -24.63
N TYR A 255 -13.89 3.26 -23.77
CA TYR A 255 -14.15 2.62 -22.48
C TYR A 255 -13.20 3.18 -21.42
N PRO A 256 -13.44 4.43 -20.96
CA PRO A 256 -12.56 5.10 -20.01
C PRO A 256 -12.58 4.40 -18.66
N PHE A 257 -11.48 4.56 -17.90
CA PHE A 257 -11.40 4.02 -16.56
C PHE A 257 -12.45 4.64 -15.62
N GLU A 258 -13.18 3.78 -14.91
CA GLU A 258 -14.14 4.18 -13.89
C GLU A 258 -13.76 3.61 -12.52
N ALA A 259 -13.42 4.51 -11.59
CA ALA A 259 -13.31 4.19 -10.18
C ALA A 259 -14.73 3.95 -9.62
N SER A 260 -14.98 2.75 -9.09
CA SER A 260 -16.32 2.37 -8.62
C SER A 260 -16.28 1.86 -7.19
N LYS A 261 -17.37 2.13 -6.46
CA LYS A 261 -17.68 1.57 -5.14
C LYS A 261 -19.15 1.16 -5.10
N ALA A 262 -19.61 0.61 -3.97
CA ALA A 262 -21.03 0.39 -3.75
C ALA A 262 -21.82 1.71 -3.81
N ASP A 263 -23.00 1.68 -4.44
CA ASP A 263 -23.92 2.83 -4.59
C ASP A 263 -24.71 3.07 -3.30
N HIS A 264 -23.97 3.30 -2.21
CA HIS A 264 -24.49 3.58 -0.89
C HIS A 264 -23.62 4.65 -0.21
N PRO A 265 -24.19 5.49 0.68
CA PRO A 265 -23.42 6.18 1.70
C PRO A 265 -23.03 5.21 2.81
N CYS A 266 -22.00 5.56 3.59
CA CYS A 266 -21.68 4.85 4.82
C CYS A 266 -22.84 4.96 5.83
N ASP A 267 -23.32 3.83 6.31
CA ASP A 267 -24.39 3.73 7.29
C ASP A 267 -24.00 4.29 8.67
N LEU A 268 -22.71 4.49 8.97
CA LEU A 268 -22.25 5.03 10.26
C LEU A 268 -21.97 6.53 10.23
N CYS A 269 -21.33 7.04 9.17
CA CYS A 269 -20.84 8.42 9.10
C CYS A 269 -21.35 9.21 7.89
N ALA A 270 -22.29 8.65 7.12
CA ALA A 270 -22.88 9.25 5.92
C ALA A 270 -21.89 9.61 4.79
N ALA A 271 -20.65 9.10 4.81
CA ALA A 271 -19.69 9.35 3.74
C ALA A 271 -20.17 8.76 2.40
N GLU A 272 -20.23 9.59 1.37
CA GLU A 272 -20.58 9.19 -0.01
C GLU A 272 -19.35 8.97 -0.88
N ASP A 273 -18.16 9.27 -0.37
CA ASP A 273 -16.90 9.36 -1.10
C ASP A 273 -15.84 8.35 -0.64
N SER A 274 -16.19 7.43 0.26
CA SER A 274 -15.28 6.38 0.77
C SER A 274 -15.55 5.02 0.13
N TYR A 275 -14.55 4.17 0.04
CA TYR A 275 -14.78 2.75 -0.26
C TYR A 275 -15.54 2.07 0.89
N LEU A 276 -16.46 1.16 0.54
CA LEU A 276 -17.39 0.56 1.50
C LEU A 276 -17.19 -0.95 1.63
N ASP A 277 -17.20 -1.42 2.88
CA ASP A 277 -17.37 -2.82 3.22
C ASP A 277 -18.86 -3.14 3.41
N GLU A 278 -19.25 -4.30 2.89
CA GLU A 278 -20.60 -4.84 3.06
C GLU A 278 -20.62 -5.81 4.25
N VAL A 279 -21.39 -5.48 5.28
CA VAL A 279 -21.58 -6.29 6.48
C VAL A 279 -22.97 -6.92 6.45
N ILE A 280 -23.03 -8.25 6.47
CA ILE A 280 -24.28 -9.00 6.58
C ILE A 280 -24.74 -8.96 8.04
N LEU A 281 -25.94 -8.43 8.30
CA LEU A 281 -26.46 -8.25 9.65
C LEU A 281 -27.26 -9.46 10.14
N ASP A 282 -27.98 -10.13 9.22
CA ASP A 282 -28.82 -11.28 9.55
C ASP A 282 -29.06 -12.21 8.34
N ASP A 283 -29.69 -13.35 8.63
CA ASP A 283 -30.09 -14.35 7.63
C ASP A 283 -31.33 -13.93 6.81
N ALA A 284 -31.97 -12.81 7.15
CA ALA A 284 -33.12 -12.27 6.42
C ALA A 284 -32.70 -11.35 5.25
N GLY A 285 -31.38 -11.15 5.08
CA GLY A 285 -30.80 -10.40 3.98
C GLY A 285 -30.55 -8.93 4.29
N ASN A 286 -30.65 -8.50 5.56
CA ASN A 286 -30.29 -7.15 5.95
C ASN A 286 -28.77 -6.94 5.88
N ARG A 287 -28.37 -5.78 5.36
CA ARG A 287 -26.97 -5.42 5.12
C ARG A 287 -26.70 -4.01 5.59
N MET A 288 -25.45 -3.80 5.97
CA MET A 288 -24.90 -2.50 6.33
C MET A 288 -23.69 -2.21 5.44
N PHE A 289 -23.61 -1.00 4.91
CA PHE A 289 -22.46 -0.53 4.14
C PHE A 289 -21.68 0.47 4.98
N VAL A 290 -20.43 0.18 5.30
CA VAL A 290 -19.60 1.05 6.16
C VAL A 290 -18.28 1.39 5.49
N CYS A 291 -17.72 2.55 5.80
CA CYS A 291 -16.37 2.89 5.35
C CYS A 291 -15.39 1.77 5.70
N SER A 292 -14.67 1.29 4.70
CA SER A 292 -13.59 0.33 4.89
C SER A 292 -12.38 0.98 5.59
N ASP A 293 -12.17 2.29 5.37
CA ASP A 293 -11.21 3.07 6.17
C ASP A 293 -11.85 3.47 7.51
N THR A 294 -11.44 2.78 8.58
CA THR A 294 -12.03 2.97 9.92
C THR A 294 -11.59 4.27 10.58
N ASP A 295 -10.40 4.77 10.25
CA ASP A 295 -9.89 6.05 10.76
C ASP A 295 -10.66 7.22 10.16
N TYR A 296 -10.86 7.19 8.84
CA TYR A 296 -11.73 8.15 8.15
C TYR A 296 -13.17 8.11 8.68
N CYS A 297 -13.72 6.91 8.92
CA CYS A 297 -15.05 6.76 9.48
C CYS A 297 -15.16 7.39 10.87
N ARG A 298 -14.21 7.09 11.76
CA ARG A 298 -14.16 7.62 13.13
C ARG A 298 -14.06 9.14 13.13
N SER A 299 -13.11 9.72 12.42
CA SER A 299 -12.89 11.17 12.38
C SER A 299 -14.14 11.92 11.90
N ARG A 300 -14.85 11.39 10.90
CA ARG A 300 -16.14 11.96 10.46
C ARG A 300 -17.22 11.89 11.54
N ARG A 301 -17.32 10.77 12.27
CA ARG A 301 -18.30 10.65 13.37
C ARG A 301 -17.97 11.60 14.52
N GLU A 302 -16.70 11.76 14.85
CA GLU A 302 -16.24 12.74 15.85
C GLU A 302 -16.51 14.19 15.43
N ALA A 303 -16.50 14.46 14.12
CA ALA A 303 -16.94 15.73 13.54
C ALA A 303 -18.48 15.89 13.48
N GLY A 304 -19.25 14.93 13.99
CA GLY A 304 -20.70 14.98 14.08
C GLY A 304 -21.46 14.46 12.85
N HIS A 305 -20.78 13.80 11.90
CA HIS A 305 -21.47 13.15 10.78
C HIS A 305 -22.12 11.83 11.23
N VAL A 306 -23.42 11.68 10.97
CA VAL A 306 -24.22 10.53 11.39
C VAL A 306 -24.87 9.89 10.16
N GLY A 307 -24.58 8.61 9.93
CA GLY A 307 -25.22 7.80 8.90
C GLY A 307 -26.56 7.21 9.37
N ARG A 308 -27.24 6.49 8.47
CA ARG A 308 -28.55 5.86 8.72
C ARG A 308 -28.61 5.00 9.99
N LEU A 309 -27.51 4.31 10.32
CA LEU A 309 -27.35 3.43 11.48
C LEU A 309 -26.34 4.00 12.50
N GLY A 310 -25.89 5.25 12.34
CA GLY A 310 -25.03 5.91 13.31
C GLY A 310 -25.82 6.38 14.53
N GLU A 311 -25.27 6.20 15.73
CA GLU A 311 -25.80 6.83 16.94
C GLU A 311 -25.28 8.27 17.03
N GLU A 312 -26.13 9.23 17.42
CA GLU A 312 -25.70 10.59 17.76
C GLU A 312 -24.73 10.51 18.95
N ALA A 313 -23.54 11.11 18.80
CA ALA A 313 -22.61 11.24 19.92
C ALA A 313 -23.32 12.01 21.05
N ALA A 314 -23.40 11.41 22.24
CA ALA A 314 -23.98 12.06 23.41
C ALA A 314 -23.24 13.38 23.66
N ALA A 315 -24.00 14.48 23.63
CA ALA A 315 -23.53 15.86 23.79
C ALA A 315 -22.86 16.13 25.15
#